data_AF-A0A015Z7Z9-F1
#
_entry.id   AF-A0A015Z7Z9-F1
#
_cell.length_a   1.000
_cell.length_b   1.000
_cell.length_c   1.000
_cell.angle_alpha   90.00
_cell.angle_beta   90.00
_cell.angle_gamma   90.00
#
_symmetry.space_group_name_H-M   'P 1'
#
loop_
_entity.id
_entity.type
_entity.pdbx_description
1 polymer ?
#
loop_
_entity_poly.entity_id
_entity_poly.type
_entity_poly.pdbx_seq_one_letter_code
_entity_poly.pdbx_strand_id
1 'polypeptide(L)'
;MGIIGIAEIVIGLSFLGEVVGKDGKPVPLVRLAHGFEVLFNLKFGSIYDKLDAIFMRKPFNLTKTLDALKNAINKEARKRTNKH
;
A
#
# COMPACT_ATOMS: atom_id res chain seq x y z
N MET A 1 10.41 -5.86 -3.88
CA MET A 1 9.40 -4.80 -4.03
C MET A 1 10.13 -3.48 -4.15
N GLY A 2 9.98 -2.76 -5.27
CA GLY A 2 10.56 -1.42 -5.40
C GLY A 2 9.70 -0.36 -4.71
N ILE A 3 10.21 0.86 -4.58
CA ILE A 3 9.52 1.98 -3.93
C ILE A 3 8.10 2.23 -4.47
N ILE A 4 7.87 2.01 -5.78
CA ILE A 4 6.54 2.16 -6.38
C ILE A 4 5.55 1.12 -5.86
N GLY A 5 6.00 -0.10 -5.56
CA GLY A 5 5.10 -1.11 -5.00
C GLY A 5 4.62 -0.77 -3.59
N ILE A 6 5.50 -0.17 -2.78
CA ILE A 6 5.10 0.31 -1.45
C ILE A 6 4.16 1.52 -1.58
N ALA A 7 4.41 2.41 -2.54
CA ALA A 7 3.48 3.51 -2.85
C ALA A 7 2.11 2.99 -3.29
N GLU A 8 2.04 1.92 -4.09
CA GLU A 8 0.79 1.26 -4.50
C GLU A 8 -0.03 0.77 -3.29
N ILE A 9 0.63 0.20 -2.28
CA ILE A 9 -0.03 -0.21 -1.03
C ILE A 9 -0.56 1.01 -0.25
N VAL A 10 0.27 2.05 -0.10
CA VAL A 10 -0.11 3.31 0.58
C VAL A 10 -1.34 3.95 -0.08
N ILE A 11 -1.35 4.03 -1.41
CA ILE A 11 -2.46 4.59 -2.19
C ILE A 11 -3.70 3.71 -2.08
N GLY A 12 -3.55 2.39 -2.20
CA GLY A 12 -4.65 1.45 -2.03
C GLY A 12 -5.32 1.57 -0.65
N LEU A 13 -4.53 1.69 0.41
CA LEU A 13 -5.04 1.92 1.77
C LEU A 13 -5.78 3.27 1.89
N SER A 14 -5.24 4.32 1.27
CA SER A 14 -5.87 5.65 1.27
C SER A 14 -7.21 5.65 0.53
N PHE A 15 -7.35 4.90 -0.57
CA PHE A 15 -8.60 4.80 -1.32
C PHE A 15 -9.63 3.88 -0.68
N LEU A 16 -9.17 2.85 0.05
CA LEU A 16 -10.07 2.01 0.83
C LEU A 16 -10.78 2.82 1.93
N GLY A 17 -10.14 3.90 2.43
CA GLY A 17 -10.74 4.79 3.42
C GLY A 17 -10.80 4.23 4.85
N GLU A 18 -10.29 3.02 5.05
CA GLU A 18 -10.34 2.29 6.33
C GLU A 18 -9.33 2.80 7.36
N VAL A 19 -8.34 3.59 6.93
CA VAL A 19 -7.38 4.21 7.83
C VAL A 19 -7.89 5.58 8.25
N VAL A 20 -8.57 5.61 9.40
CA VAL A 20 -9.14 6.82 10.00
C VAL A 20 -8.30 7.33 11.17
N GLY A 21 -8.28 8.65 11.36
CA GLY A 21 -7.71 9.29 12.52
C GLY A 21 -8.55 9.07 13.77
N LYS A 22 -8.03 9.50 14.92
CA LYS A 22 -8.77 9.47 16.21
C LYS A 22 -10.03 10.33 16.18
N ASP A 23 -10.12 11.26 15.25
CA ASP A 23 -11.27 12.11 14.96
C ASP A 23 -12.31 11.42 14.04
N GLY A 24 -12.10 10.16 13.66
CA GLY A 24 -12.96 9.39 12.77
C GLY A 24 -12.87 9.81 11.30
N LYS A 25 -11.97 10.73 10.95
CA LYS A 25 -11.81 11.20 9.56
C LYS A 25 -10.76 10.39 8.82
N PRO A 26 -10.91 10.19 7.49
CA PRO A 26 -9.87 9.54 6.70
C PRO A 26 -8.52 10.25 6.84
N VAL A 27 -7.46 9.47 7.03
CA VAL A 27 -6.10 10.02 7.10
C VAL A 27 -5.68 10.52 5.72
N PRO A 28 -5.17 11.76 5.59
CA PRO A 28 -4.67 12.27 4.31
C PRO A 28 -3.53 11.40 3.76
N LEU A 29 -3.53 11.17 2.44
CA LEU A 29 -2.52 10.34 1.75
C LEU A 29 -1.08 10.70 2.12
N VAL A 30 -0.75 11.99 2.22
CA VAL A 30 0.59 12.47 2.59
C VAL A 30 1.00 12.02 3.99
N ARG A 31 0.06 12.06 4.95
CA ARG A 31 0.33 11.61 6.32
C ARG A 31 0.52 10.09 6.37
N LEU A 32 -0.26 9.35 5.60
CA LEU A 32 -0.11 7.90 5.48
C LEU A 32 1.23 7.54 4.83
N ALA A 33 1.60 8.21 3.73
CA ALA A 33 2.88 8.04 3.06
C ALA A 33 4.06 8.29 4.00
N HIS A 34 4.04 9.40 4.75
CA HIS A 34 5.09 9.71 5.73
C HIS A 34 5.22 8.63 6.82
N GLY A 35 4.11 8.05 7.28
CA GLY A 35 4.15 6.91 8.21
C GLY A 35 4.90 5.71 7.64
N PHE A 36 4.70 5.41 6.35
CA PHE A 36 5.41 4.34 5.66
C PHE A 36 6.87 4.69 5.37
N GLU A 37 7.20 5.94 5.08
CA GLU A 37 8.60 6.40 4.95
C GLU A 37 9.40 6.11 6.21
N VAL A 38 8.84 6.45 7.38
CA VAL A 38 9.45 6.17 8.68
C VAL A 38 9.53 4.67 8.95
N LEU A 39 8.42 3.94 8.73
CA LEU A 39 8.35 2.50 9.03
C LEU A 39 9.35 1.66 8.22
N PHE A 40 9.56 2.03 6.96
CA PHE A 40 10.41 1.27 6.03
C PHE A 40 11.76 1.96 5.75
N ASN A 41 12.07 3.06 6.44
CA ASN A 41 13.27 3.88 6.24
C ASN A 41 13.51 4.20 4.74
N LEU A 42 12.48 4.72 4.07
CA LEU A 42 12.51 5.08 2.65
C LEU A 42 12.00 6.50 2.44
N LYS A 43 12.22 7.06 1.25
CA LYS A 43 11.67 8.37 0.86
C LYS A 43 10.98 8.29 -0.49
N PHE A 44 9.66 8.53 -0.52
CA PHE A 44 8.87 8.63 -1.75
C PHE A 44 9.18 9.92 -2.51
N GLY A 45 9.59 10.98 -1.81
CA GLY A 45 9.65 12.33 -2.36
C GLY A 45 8.24 12.91 -2.44
N SER A 46 7.64 12.94 -3.63
CA SER A 46 6.22 13.25 -3.82
C SER A 46 5.43 11.96 -3.98
N ILE A 47 4.51 11.69 -3.04
CA ILE A 47 3.59 10.54 -3.16
C ILE A 47 2.63 10.71 -4.35
N TYR A 48 2.30 11.94 -4.72
CA TYR A 48 1.45 12.24 -5.87
C TYR A 48 2.16 11.92 -7.20
N ASP A 49 3.47 12.11 -7.30
CA ASP A 49 4.22 11.66 -8.48
C ASP A 49 4.17 10.13 -8.62
N LYS A 50 4.14 9.41 -7.48
CA LYS A 50 4.03 7.95 -7.48
C LYS A 50 2.61 7.51 -7.83
N LEU A 51 1.61 8.26 -7.37
CA LEU A 51 0.21 8.10 -7.76
C LEU A 51 0.09 8.20 -9.28
N ASP A 52 0.55 9.29 -9.89
CA ASP A 52 0.51 9.47 -11.34
C ASP A 52 1.28 8.37 -12.07
N ALA A 53 2.49 8.03 -11.62
CA ALA A 53 3.28 6.96 -12.20
C ALA A 53 2.62 5.57 -12.09
N ILE A 54 1.76 5.34 -11.11
CA ILE A 54 0.95 4.11 -10.98
C ILE A 54 -0.22 4.16 -11.96
N PHE A 55 -0.97 5.26 -11.99
CA PHE A 55 -2.13 5.43 -12.87
C PHE A 55 -1.78 5.42 -14.36
N MET A 56 -0.56 5.85 -14.73
CA MET A 56 -0.05 5.79 -16.10
C MET A 56 0.42 4.40 -16.53
N ARG A 57 0.42 3.39 -15.64
CA ARG A 57 0.78 2.00 -16.01
C ARG A 57 -0.32 1.35 -16.82
N LYS A 58 0.05 0.35 -17.62
CA LYS A 58 -0.92 -0.55 -18.25
C LYS A 58 -1.85 -1.13 -17.18
N PRO A 59 -3.18 -1.26 -17.43
CA PRO A 59 -4.16 -1.62 -16.41
C PRO A 59 -3.84 -2.89 -15.62
N PHE A 60 -3.25 -3.89 -16.26
CA PHE A 60 -2.85 -5.15 -15.62
C PHE A 60 -1.69 -5.03 -14.61
N ASN A 61 -0.99 -3.89 -14.58
CA ASN A 61 0.11 -3.60 -13.65
C ASN A 61 -0.31 -2.62 -12.54
N LEU A 62 -1.58 -2.15 -12.52
CA LEU A 62 -2.07 -1.19 -11.53
C LEU A 62 -2.08 -1.76 -10.10
N THR A 63 -2.43 -3.03 -9.96
CA THR A 63 -2.63 -3.69 -8.65
C THR A 63 -1.63 -4.83 -8.42
N LYS A 64 -0.56 -4.90 -9.20
CA LYS A 64 0.36 -6.05 -9.21
C LYS A 64 1.00 -6.28 -7.83
N THR A 65 1.27 -5.21 -7.10
CA THR A 65 1.83 -5.30 -5.74
C THR A 65 0.75 -5.67 -4.74
N LEU A 66 -0.45 -5.10 -4.87
CA LEU A 66 -1.59 -5.43 -4.02
C LEU A 66 -2.01 -6.91 -4.16
N ASP A 67 -2.02 -7.44 -5.38
CA ASP A 67 -2.29 -8.86 -5.66
C ASP A 67 -1.21 -9.77 -5.07
N ALA A 68 0.06 -9.37 -5.17
CA ALA A 68 1.16 -10.09 -4.52
C ALA A 68 1.01 -10.08 -2.99
N LEU A 69 0.61 -8.96 -2.39
CA LEU A 69 0.36 -8.85 -0.96
C LEU A 69 -0.80 -9.74 -0.52
N LYS A 70 -1.93 -9.71 -1.25
CA LYS A 70 -3.08 -10.59 -1.00
C LYS A 70 -2.68 -12.07 -1.03
N ASN A 71 -1.90 -12.46 -2.04
CA ASN A 71 -1.41 -13.82 -2.16
C ASN A 71 -0.46 -14.22 -1.03
N ALA A 72 0.40 -13.31 -0.58
CA ALA A 72 1.30 -13.55 0.55
C ALA A 72 0.52 -13.74 1.86
N ILE A 73 -0.48 -12.90 2.14
CA ILE A 73 -1.36 -13.02 3.32
C ILE A 73 -2.08 -14.37 3.31
N ASN A 74 -2.71 -14.72 2.18
CA ASN A 74 -3.43 -16.00 2.05
C ASN A 74 -2.50 -17.21 2.22
N LYS A 75 -1.27 -17.13 1.69
CA LYS A 75 -0.28 -18.20 1.84
C LYS A 75 0.15 -18.39 3.30
N GLU A 76 0.41 -17.30 4.02
CA GLU A 76 0.77 -17.34 5.43
C GLU A 76 -0.39 -17.83 6.29
N ALA A 77 -1.63 -17.38 6.02
CA ALA A 77 -2.82 -17.86 6.70
C ALA A 77 -2.99 -19.37 6.56
N ARG A 78 -2.89 -19.91 5.33
CA ARG A 78 -2.93 -21.36 5.06
C ARG A 78 -1.82 -22.14 5.78
N LYS A 79 -0.61 -21.58 5.84
CA LYS A 79 0.52 -22.21 6.54
C LYS A 79 0.25 -22.34 8.05
N ARG A 80 -0.44 -21.37 8.64
CA ARG A 80 -0.82 -21.39 10.06
C ARG A 80 -1.95 -22.38 10.33
N THR A 81 -2.94 -22.51 9.45
CA THR A 81 -4.00 -23.52 9.58
C THR A 81 -3.51 -24.94 9.39
N ASN A 82 -2.53 -25.18 8.49
CA ASN A 82 -1.97 -26.52 8.27
C ASN A 82 -0.92 -26.95 9.33
N LYS A 83 -0.65 -26.12 10.34
CA LYS A 83 0.26 -26.44 11.46
C LYS A 83 -0.45 -27.06 12.67
N HIS A 84 -1.76 -27.28 12.55
CA HIS A 84 -2.60 -28.06 13.46
C HIS A 84 -3.11 -29.30 12.72
#